data_AF-A0A7W4IPD1-F1
#
_entry.id   AF-A0A7W4IPD1-F1
#
_cell.length_a   1.000
_cell.length_b   1.000
_cell.length_c   1.000
_cell.angle_alpha   90.00
_cell.angle_beta   90.00
_cell.angle_gamma   90.00
#
_symmetry.space_group_name_H-M   'P 1'
#
loop_
_entity.id
_entity.type
_entity.pdbx_description
1 polymer ?
#
loop_
_entity_poly.entity_id
_entity_poly.type
_entity_poly.pdbx_seq_one_letter_code
_entity_poly.pdbx_strand_id
1 'polypeptide(L)'
;MMSDKFLNALEYVAGSDAHSIWKDLNPGVNIDVNSKDSMRELICFFCFAIERNIIVEYSTEKNIPIFSGDAPDVLASRIFQDFSEKVPNVPLLNPLSNDDFVAYLMFKRGWAVLVHGTCLMVPE
;
A
#
# COMPACT_ATOMS: atom_id res chain seq x y z
N MET A 1 10.91 4.79 -16.48
CA MET A 1 10.93 6.01 -15.63
C MET A 1 9.93 5.87 -14.47
N MET A 2 9.88 4.68 -13.83
CA MET A 2 9.02 4.33 -12.69
C MET A 2 9.83 4.19 -11.37
N SER A 3 11.16 4.20 -11.44
CA SER A 3 12.02 3.88 -10.29
C SER A 3 12.07 4.99 -9.25
N ASP A 4 12.25 6.25 -9.66
CA ASP A 4 12.67 7.30 -8.72
C ASP A 4 11.55 7.67 -7.76
N LYS A 5 10.31 7.68 -8.25
CA LYS A 5 9.11 7.88 -7.43
C LYS A 5 8.95 6.79 -6.37
N PHE A 6 9.11 5.53 -6.74
CA PHE A 6 9.01 4.41 -5.80
C PHE A 6 10.20 4.36 -4.84
N LEU A 7 11.40 4.70 -5.31
CA LEU A 7 12.58 4.81 -4.46
C LEU A 7 12.39 5.90 -3.40
N ASN A 8 11.85 7.06 -3.78
CA ASN A 8 11.54 8.13 -2.83
C ASN A 8 10.47 7.69 -1.82
N ALA A 9 9.40 7.03 -2.27
CA ALA A 9 8.36 6.51 -1.37
C ALA A 9 8.87 5.41 -0.42
N LEU A 10 9.88 4.63 -0.84
CA LEU A 10 10.52 3.63 0.03
C LEU A 10 11.22 4.27 1.24
N GLU A 11 11.75 5.50 1.13
CA GLU A 11 12.44 6.17 2.23
C GLU A 11 11.52 6.38 3.45
N TYR A 12 10.21 6.50 3.21
CA TYR A 12 9.20 6.79 4.22
C TYR A 12 8.26 5.61 4.49
N VAL A 13 8.45 4.46 3.84
CA VAL A 13 7.52 3.32 3.94
C VAL A 13 7.45 2.71 5.33
N ALA A 14 8.55 2.76 6.08
CA ALA A 14 8.64 2.21 7.42
C ALA A 14 7.72 2.99 8.38
N GLY A 15 6.70 2.31 8.90
CA GLY A 15 5.75 2.87 9.87
C GLY A 15 4.64 3.71 9.25
N SER A 16 4.63 3.88 7.93
CA SER A 16 3.58 4.60 7.21
C SER A 16 2.38 3.69 6.93
N ASP A 17 1.17 4.22 7.12
CA ASP A 17 -0.06 3.59 6.64
C ASP A 17 -0.17 3.66 5.10
N ALA A 18 -1.14 2.93 4.53
CA ALA A 18 -1.31 2.93 3.08
C ALA A 18 -1.74 4.31 2.55
N HIS A 19 -2.36 5.15 3.39
CA HIS A 19 -2.79 6.50 3.02
C HIS A 19 -1.59 7.45 2.83
N SER A 20 -0.62 7.40 3.73
CA SER A 20 0.60 8.21 3.68
C SER A 20 1.44 7.83 2.46
N ILE A 21 1.61 6.53 2.23
CA ILE A 21 2.28 6.01 1.02
C ILE A 21 1.52 6.45 -0.24
N TRP A 22 0.20 6.34 -0.26
CA TRP A 22 -0.61 6.75 -1.40
C TRP A 22 -0.43 8.25 -1.70
N LYS A 23 -0.33 9.10 -0.67
CA LYS A 23 -0.08 10.54 -0.82
C LYS A 23 1.30 10.83 -1.40
N ASP A 24 2.34 10.12 -0.94
CA ASP A 24 3.70 10.26 -1.49
C ASP A 24 3.76 9.83 -2.96
N LEU A 25 2.95 8.83 -3.33
CA LEU A 25 2.77 8.42 -4.71
C LEU A 25 1.87 9.36 -5.50
N ASN A 26 1.05 10.21 -4.91
CA ASN A 26 0.16 11.10 -5.65
C ASN A 26 0.36 12.55 -5.22
N PRO A 27 1.56 13.13 -5.42
CA PRO A 27 1.86 14.49 -4.99
C PRO A 27 1.18 15.50 -5.92
N GLY A 28 0.22 16.26 -5.41
CA GLY A 28 -0.45 17.31 -6.16
C GLY A 28 -1.97 17.29 -5.98
N VAL A 29 -2.57 18.47 -6.17
CA VAL A 29 -3.96 18.81 -5.83
C VAL A 29 -4.96 17.67 -6.08
N ASN A 30 -5.60 17.21 -5.00
CA ASN A 30 -6.47 16.03 -4.88
C ASN A 30 -7.60 15.91 -5.93
N ILE A 31 -7.87 16.93 -6.75
CA ILE A 31 -9.09 17.04 -7.55
C ILE A 31 -9.04 16.19 -8.84
N ASP A 32 -7.86 16.03 -9.45
CA ASP A 32 -7.72 15.37 -10.77
C ASP A 32 -7.11 13.96 -10.70
N VAL A 33 -6.83 13.44 -9.51
CA VAL A 33 -6.25 12.10 -9.35
C VAL A 33 -7.29 11.03 -9.72
N ASN A 34 -6.96 10.17 -10.68
CA ASN A 34 -7.78 9.02 -11.01
C ASN A 34 -7.68 7.94 -9.93
N SER A 35 -8.82 7.55 -9.37
CA SER A 35 -8.88 6.63 -8.23
C SER A 35 -8.42 5.21 -8.58
N LYS A 36 -8.75 4.73 -9.79
CA LYS A 36 -8.34 3.39 -10.22
C LYS A 36 -6.84 3.34 -10.51
N ASP A 37 -6.32 4.34 -11.22
CA ASP A 37 -4.90 4.40 -11.57
C ASP A 37 -4.03 4.59 -10.32
N SER A 38 -4.45 5.44 -9.38
CA SER A 38 -3.70 5.66 -8.13
C SER A 38 -3.71 4.44 -7.21
N MET A 39 -4.83 3.69 -7.12
CA MET A 39 -4.83 2.41 -6.41
C MET A 39 -3.97 1.35 -7.11
N ARG A 40 -4.00 1.29 -8.44
CA ARG A 40 -3.10 0.42 -9.19
C ARG A 40 -1.64 0.78 -8.92
N GLU A 41 -1.32 2.07 -8.85
CA GLU A 41 0.02 2.54 -8.57
C GLU A 41 0.47 2.19 -7.14
N LEU A 42 -0.41 2.29 -6.15
CA LEU A 42 -0.16 1.82 -4.79
C LEU A 42 0.16 0.31 -4.78
N ILE A 43 -0.63 -0.52 -5.47
CA ILE A 43 -0.39 -1.97 -5.57
C ILE A 43 0.95 -2.25 -6.28
N CYS A 44 1.27 -1.50 -7.35
CA CYS A 44 2.56 -1.60 -8.03
C CYS A 44 3.75 -1.23 -7.12
N PHE A 45 3.59 -0.21 -6.27
CA PHE A 45 4.60 0.14 -5.28
C PHE A 45 4.81 -1.00 -4.27
N PHE A 46 3.74 -1.61 -3.77
CA PHE A 46 3.83 -2.77 -2.88
C PHE A 46 4.56 -3.94 -3.56
N CYS A 47 4.21 -4.26 -4.80
CA CYS A 47 4.90 -5.28 -5.60
C CYS A 47 6.42 -4.99 -5.69
N PHE A 48 6.78 -3.75 -6.00
CA PHE A 48 8.18 -3.30 -6.07
C PHE A 48 8.93 -3.42 -4.73
N ALA A 49 8.27 -3.11 -3.62
CA ALA A 49 8.83 -3.20 -2.27
C ALA A 49 8.97 -4.66 -1.80
N ILE A 50 8.03 -5.53 -2.15
CA ILE A 50 8.05 -6.97 -1.87
C ILE A 50 9.20 -7.64 -2.65
N GLU A 51 9.38 -7.30 -3.93
CA GLU A 51 10.50 -7.78 -4.75
C GLU A 51 11.88 -7.48 -4.10
N ARG A 52 11.95 -6.40 -3.32
CA ARG A 52 13.16 -5.97 -2.59
C ARG A 52 13.28 -6.53 -1.18
N ASN A 53 12.36 -7.40 -0.75
CA ASN A 53 12.25 -7.89 0.61
C ASN A 53 12.11 -6.77 1.66
N ILE A 54 11.45 -5.66 1.29
CA ILE A 54 11.18 -4.55 2.20
C ILE A 54 9.79 -4.71 2.82
N ILE A 55 8.79 -5.09 2.02
CA ILE A 55 7.44 -5.41 2.52
C ILE A 55 7.25 -6.93 2.52
N VAL A 56 6.62 -7.43 3.57
CA VAL A 56 6.12 -8.81 3.66
C VAL A 56 4.64 -8.82 4.03
N GLU A 57 3.95 -9.91 3.69
CA GLU A 57 2.59 -10.14 4.16
C GLU A 57 2.61 -10.35 5.68
N TYR A 58 1.56 -9.90 6.36
CA TYR A 58 1.43 -10.01 7.80
C TYR A 58 0.06 -10.56 8.18
N SER A 59 0.05 -11.65 8.95
CA SER A 59 -1.18 -12.19 9.53
C SER A 59 -1.54 -11.40 10.77
N THR A 60 -2.61 -10.62 10.68
CA THR A 60 -3.17 -9.90 11.84
C THR A 60 -3.78 -10.84 12.88
N GLU A 61 -4.34 -11.96 12.45
CA GLU A 61 -4.91 -12.98 13.33
C GLU A 61 -3.84 -13.67 14.18
N LYS A 62 -2.73 -14.07 13.54
CA LYS A 62 -1.64 -14.79 14.21
C LYS A 62 -0.57 -13.86 14.77
N ASN A 63 -0.60 -12.58 14.41
CA ASN A 63 0.38 -11.56 14.76
C ASN A 63 1.81 -11.95 14.34
N ILE A 64 1.97 -12.46 13.11
CA ILE A 64 3.26 -12.91 12.55
C ILE A 64 3.46 -12.47 11.10
N PRO A 65 4.72 -12.25 10.66
CA PRO A 65 5.04 -12.11 9.24
C PRO A 65 4.82 -13.44 8.50
N ILE A 66 4.48 -13.36 7.21
CA ILE A 66 4.36 -14.50 6.31
C ILE A 66 5.34 -14.34 5.16
N PHE A 67 6.24 -15.31 5.03
CA PHE A 67 7.08 -15.51 3.84
C PHE A 67 6.39 -16.54 2.96
N SER A 68 5.46 -16.09 2.10
CA SER A 68 4.58 -16.99 1.35
C SER A 68 5.31 -17.81 0.28
N GLY A 69 6.38 -17.28 -0.30
CA GLY A 69 7.00 -17.81 -1.51
C GLY A 69 6.23 -17.51 -2.80
N ASP A 70 5.12 -16.79 -2.72
CA ASP A 70 4.35 -16.34 -3.89
C ASP A 70 5.08 -15.21 -4.64
N ALA A 71 4.68 -15.00 -5.89
CA ALA A 71 5.16 -13.87 -6.68
C ALA A 71 4.75 -12.51 -6.05
N PRO A 72 5.57 -11.45 -6.17
CA PRO A 72 5.30 -10.16 -5.53
C PRO A 72 3.96 -9.51 -5.92
N ASP A 73 3.51 -9.68 -7.16
CA ASP A 73 2.24 -9.16 -7.67
C ASP A 73 1.03 -9.89 -7.07
N VAL A 74 1.14 -11.21 -6.89
CA VAL A 74 0.13 -12.02 -6.20
C VAL A 74 0.00 -11.57 -4.75
N LEU A 75 1.13 -11.36 -4.07
CA LEU A 75 1.16 -10.92 -2.68
C LEU A 75 0.58 -9.51 -2.50
N ALA A 76 1.03 -8.56 -3.32
CA ALA A 76 0.53 -7.18 -3.30
C ALA A 76 -0.99 -7.12 -3.57
N SER A 77 -1.46 -7.90 -4.55
CA SER A 77 -2.89 -7.99 -4.87
C SER A 77 -3.68 -8.60 -3.71
N ARG A 78 -3.16 -9.63 -3.04
CA ARG A 78 -3.79 -10.26 -1.87
C ARG A 78 -3.91 -9.30 -0.70
N ILE A 79 -2.89 -8.48 -0.44
CA ILE A 79 -2.95 -7.45 0.61
C ILE A 79 -4.17 -6.54 0.38
N PHE A 80 -4.41 -6.08 -0.85
CA PHE A 80 -5.51 -5.15 -1.18
C PHE A 80 -6.77 -5.81 -1.79
N GLN A 81 -6.92 -7.13 -1.70
CA GLN A 81 -7.99 -7.86 -2.39
C GLN A 81 -9.41 -7.48 -1.95
N ASP A 82 -9.53 -6.95 -0.72
CA ASP A 82 -10.79 -6.53 -0.11
C ASP A 82 -11.20 -5.09 -0.51
N PHE A 83 -10.36 -4.36 -1.25
CA PHE A 83 -10.61 -2.95 -1.56
C PHE A 83 -11.99 -2.72 -2.21
N SER A 84 -12.35 -3.50 -3.22
CA SER A 84 -13.63 -3.35 -3.93
C SER A 84 -14.84 -3.71 -3.07
N GLU A 85 -14.66 -4.56 -2.06
CA GLU A 85 -15.71 -4.90 -1.09
C GLU A 85 -15.90 -3.77 -0.07
N LYS A 86 -14.79 -3.23 0.45
CA LYS A 86 -14.81 -2.20 1.51
C LYS A 86 -15.11 -0.80 0.99
N VAL A 87 -14.76 -0.51 -0.26
CA VAL A 87 -14.92 0.81 -0.87
C VAL A 87 -15.60 0.70 -2.25
N PRO A 88 -16.86 0.22 -2.31
CA PRO A 88 -17.53 -0.07 -3.57
C PRO A 88 -17.84 1.18 -4.42
N ASN A 89 -17.95 2.35 -3.78
CA ASN A 89 -18.40 3.59 -4.40
C ASN A 89 -17.31 4.68 -4.40
N VAL A 90 -16.05 4.30 -4.64
CA VAL A 90 -14.97 5.30 -4.82
C VAL A 90 -15.27 6.14 -6.07
N PRO A 91 -15.23 7.49 -5.99
CA PRO A 91 -15.44 8.34 -7.16
C PRO A 91 -14.34 8.08 -8.20
N LEU A 92 -14.61 8.37 -9.49
CA LEU A 92 -13.61 8.17 -10.55
C LEU A 92 -12.39 9.07 -10.38
N LEU A 93 -12.63 10.30 -9.94
CA LEU A 93 -11.63 11.33 -9.67
C LEU A 93 -11.74 11.76 -8.21
N ASN A 94 -10.64 12.25 -7.65
CA ASN A 94 -10.56 12.73 -6.28
C ASN A 94 -11.03 11.70 -5.24
N PRO A 95 -10.32 10.56 -5.11
CA PRO A 95 -10.72 9.53 -4.16
C PRO A 95 -10.70 10.02 -2.70
N LEU A 96 -9.95 11.07 -2.38
CA LEU A 96 -9.92 11.67 -1.03
C LEU A 96 -11.20 12.43 -0.67
N SER A 97 -12.11 12.68 -1.62
CA SER A 97 -13.45 13.20 -1.28
C SER A 97 -14.40 12.13 -0.75
N ASN A 98 -13.95 10.88 -0.65
CA ASN A 98 -14.72 9.75 -0.15
C ASN A 98 -14.11 9.28 1.19
N ASP A 99 -14.88 9.43 2.27
CA ASP A 99 -14.41 9.10 3.62
C ASP A 99 -14.09 7.61 3.78
N ASP A 100 -14.83 6.72 3.11
CA ASP A 100 -14.58 5.26 3.16
C ASP A 100 -13.24 4.91 2.51
N PHE A 101 -12.86 5.60 1.43
CA PHE A 101 -11.56 5.43 0.78
C PHE A 101 -10.42 5.85 1.71
N VAL A 102 -10.55 7.02 2.33
CA VAL A 102 -9.56 7.53 3.28
C VAL A 102 -9.44 6.59 4.47
N ALA A 103 -10.57 6.21 5.07
CA ALA A 103 -10.61 5.27 6.19
C ALA A 103 -10.01 3.91 5.82
N TYR A 104 -10.34 3.37 4.63
CA TYR A 104 -9.77 2.12 4.15
C TYR A 104 -8.24 2.19 4.13
N LEU A 105 -7.66 3.23 3.52
CA LEU A 105 -6.20 3.35 3.43
C LEU A 105 -5.52 3.57 4.79
N MET A 106 -6.12 4.37 5.68
CA MET A 106 -5.57 4.61 7.03
C MET A 106 -5.60 3.35 7.88
N PHE A 107 -6.67 2.56 7.80
CA PHE A 107 -6.82 1.37 8.64
C PHE A 107 -6.39 0.08 7.95
N LYS A 108 -5.85 0.14 6.72
CA LYS A 108 -5.45 -1.04 5.98
C LYS A 108 -4.30 -1.77 6.66
N ARG A 109 -4.56 -3.02 7.06
CA ARG A 109 -3.57 -3.96 7.60
C ARG A 109 -3.29 -5.09 6.60
N GLY A 110 -2.42 -6.02 7.00
CA GLY A 110 -2.07 -7.22 6.23
C GLY A 110 -0.64 -7.22 5.71
N TRP A 111 0.18 -6.26 6.12
CA TRP A 111 1.56 -6.13 5.71
C TRP A 111 2.44 -5.59 6.84
N ALA A 112 3.75 -5.83 6.72
CA ALA A 112 4.78 -5.29 7.60
C ALA A 112 6.02 -4.90 6.78
N VAL A 113 6.81 -3.99 7.32
CA VAL A 113 8.11 -3.57 6.76
C VAL A 113 9.25 -4.27 7.47
N LEU A 114 10.14 -4.88 6.70
CA LEU A 114 11.44 -5.36 7.15
C LEU A 114 12.43 -4.18 7.23
N VAL A 115 12.69 -3.72 8.44
CA VAL A 115 13.64 -2.65 8.74
C VAL A 115 15.03 -3.26 8.94
N HIS A 116 16.01 -2.77 8.17
CA HIS A 116 17.39 -3.29 8.13
C HIS A 116 17.49 -4.81 7.86
N GLY A 117 16.45 -5.40 7.26
CA GLY A 117 16.37 -6.83 6.93
C GLY A 117 16.16 -7.77 8.13
N THR A 118 15.99 -7.24 9.35
CA THR A 118 15.94 -8.07 10.57
C THR A 118 14.85 -7.65 11.57
N CYS A 119 14.38 -6.41 11.51
CA CYS A 119 13.33 -5.89 12.38
C CYS A 119 12.01 -5.80 11.60
N LEU A 120 10.88 -6.00 12.28
CA LEU A 120 9.56 -5.85 11.68
C LEU A 120 8.87 -4.62 12.24
N MET A 121 8.39 -3.77 11.34
CA MET A 121 7.56 -2.63 11.67
C MET A 121 6.21 -2.80 11.00
N VAL A 122 5.15 -2.90 11.81
CA VAL A 122 3.78 -2.88 11.33
C VAL A 122 3.36 -1.42 11.20
N PRO A 123 2.57 -1.02 10.19
CA PRO A 123 2.02 0.32 10.12
C PRO A 123 1.30 0.70 11.41
N GLU A 124 1.30 1.96 11.84
CA GLU A 124 0.54 2.42 13.01
C GLU A 124 -0.83 2.96 12.60
#